data_AF-A0AB37SFU6-F1
#
_entry.id   AF-A0AB37SFU6-F1
#
_cell.length_a   1.000
_cell.length_b   1.000
_cell.length_c   1.000
_cell.angle_alpha   90.00
_cell.angle_beta   90.00
_cell.angle_gamma   90.00
#
_symmetry.space_group_name_H-M   'P 1'
#
loop_
_entity.id
_entity.type
_entity.pdbx_description
1 polymer ?
#
loop_
_entity_poly.entity_id
_entity_poly.type
_entity_poly.pdbx_seq_one_letter_code
_entity_poly.pdbx_strand_id
1 'polypeptide(L)'
;METDKGFRHFIGHNMETMSGRASTPIVKFDPETRRGVTQSGRIYELIAASGVDSNANLLWDITCAQTGATSTDVSSEYDQTGIASLQPVAPFIANLFYDVRLRCLSANVLATRQFFEPRNPDDLAELLFAIGVRQGYLRVPDFDMVENRTEFVDLVRAVERRLNQMERGLPRDTDGPPTAEPS
;
A
#
# COMPACT_ATOMS: atom_id res chain seq x y z
N MET A 1 3.31 13.58 -9.37
CA MET A 1 3.96 14.19 -10.56
C MET A 1 3.73 13.32 -11.78
N GLU A 2 3.54 13.93 -12.94
CA GLU A 2 3.53 13.28 -14.24
C GLU A 2 4.75 13.74 -15.05
N THR A 3 5.44 12.81 -15.70
CA THR A 3 6.59 13.11 -16.58
C THR A 3 6.13 13.45 -18.00
N ASP A 4 6.98 14.09 -18.79
CA ASP A 4 6.77 14.34 -20.23
C ASP A 4 6.52 13.08 -21.06
N LYS A 5 6.90 11.91 -20.54
CA LYS A 5 6.63 10.59 -21.13
C LYS A 5 5.27 10.01 -20.70
N GLY A 6 4.48 10.73 -19.92
CA GLY A 6 3.16 10.32 -19.44
C GLY A 6 3.20 9.37 -18.24
N PHE A 7 4.37 9.11 -17.64
CA PHE A 7 4.45 8.28 -16.44
C PHE A 7 4.13 9.10 -15.19
N ARG A 8 3.24 8.58 -14.34
CA ARG A 8 2.88 9.18 -13.05
C ARG A 8 3.68 8.58 -11.91
N HIS A 9 4.06 9.39 -10.92
CA HIS A 9 4.92 9.02 -9.79
C HIS A 9 4.38 9.60 -8.49
N PHE A 10 4.53 8.84 -7.40
CA PHE A 10 4.30 9.31 -6.04
C PHE A 10 5.51 10.08 -5.54
N ILE A 11 5.25 11.22 -4.90
CA ILE A 11 6.25 12.08 -4.29
C ILE A 11 5.73 12.53 -2.93
N GLY A 12 6.60 12.50 -1.93
CA GLY A 12 6.30 12.95 -0.57
C GLY A 12 7.45 12.57 0.36
N HIS A 13 7.21 12.57 1.66
CA HIS A 13 8.17 12.05 2.64
C HIS A 13 7.68 10.76 3.29
N ASN A 14 8.63 9.96 3.77
CA ASN A 14 8.33 8.86 4.67
C ASN A 14 7.90 9.44 6.04
N MET A 15 6.74 9.03 6.55
CA MET A 15 6.20 9.54 7.82
C MET A 15 7.02 9.13 9.06
N GLU A 16 7.79 8.04 9.00
CA GLU A 16 8.63 7.57 10.10
C GLU A 16 9.98 8.33 10.14
N THR A 17 10.60 8.54 8.98
CA THR A 17 11.96 9.09 8.88
C THR A 17 12.02 10.55 8.42
N MET A 18 10.90 11.11 7.97
CA MET A 18 10.77 12.44 7.35
C MET A 18 11.65 12.65 6.10
N SER A 19 12.20 11.58 5.54
CA SER A 19 13.04 11.66 4.35
C SER A 19 12.16 11.75 3.09
N GLY A 20 12.49 12.68 2.18
CA GLY A 20 11.87 12.77 0.87
C GLY A 20 11.97 11.46 0.08
N ARG A 21 10.95 11.16 -0.73
CA ARG A 21 10.83 9.91 -1.48
C ARG A 21 10.11 10.15 -2.80
N ALA A 22 10.66 9.57 -3.86
CA ALA A 22 10.03 9.46 -5.17
C ALA A 22 9.87 7.99 -5.54
N SER A 23 8.73 7.60 -6.10
CA SER A 23 8.49 6.23 -6.55
C SER A 23 8.95 5.99 -7.99
N THR A 24 9.06 4.73 -8.38
CA THR A 24 8.99 4.32 -9.80
C THR A 24 7.59 4.61 -10.38
N PRO A 25 7.36 4.53 -11.71
CA PRO A 25 6.06 4.78 -12.32
C PRO A 25 4.92 4.02 -11.64
N ILE A 26 3.78 4.68 -11.46
CA ILE A 26 2.55 4.10 -10.94
C ILE A 26 1.95 3.23 -12.06
N VAL A 27 1.65 1.98 -11.73
CA VAL A 27 1.01 1.01 -12.65
C VAL A 27 -0.47 0.87 -12.37
N LYS A 28 -0.87 1.06 -11.11
CA LYS A 28 -2.26 1.04 -10.67
C LYS A 28 -2.43 2.03 -9.54
N PHE A 29 -3.50 2.81 -9.57
CA PHE A 29 -3.89 3.71 -8.50
C PHE A 29 -5.37 3.51 -8.19
N ASP A 30 -5.69 3.50 -6.90
CA ASP A 30 -7.03 3.50 -6.37
C ASP A 30 -7.28 4.87 -5.72
N PRO A 31 -8.13 5.73 -6.30
CA PRO A 31 -8.40 7.05 -5.77
C PRO A 31 -9.19 7.03 -4.46
N GLU A 32 -9.96 5.98 -4.16
CA GLU A 32 -10.73 5.91 -2.92
C GLU A 32 -9.81 5.65 -1.73
N THR A 33 -8.94 4.64 -1.86
CA THR A 33 -7.96 4.32 -0.81
C THR A 33 -6.70 5.17 -0.88
N ARG A 34 -6.51 5.91 -1.98
CA ARG A 34 -5.28 6.66 -2.34
C ARG A 34 -4.03 5.80 -2.33
N ARG A 35 -4.20 4.52 -2.64
CA ARG A 35 -3.13 3.53 -2.71
C ARG A 35 -2.76 3.25 -4.15
N GLY A 36 -1.48 3.14 -4.42
CA GLY A 36 -1.02 2.73 -5.74
C GLY A 36 0.14 1.75 -5.69
N VAL A 37 0.15 0.89 -6.70
CA VAL A 37 1.22 -0.04 -6.98
C VAL A 37 2.12 0.59 -8.02
N THR A 38 3.42 0.51 -7.78
CA THR A 38 4.45 1.08 -8.67
C THR A 38 5.15 -0.02 -9.45
N GLN A 39 5.89 0.35 -10.51
CA GLN A 39 6.56 -0.59 -11.40
C GLN A 39 7.56 -1.50 -10.67
N SER A 40 8.16 -1.02 -9.58
CA SER A 40 9.00 -1.82 -8.68
C SER A 40 8.24 -2.85 -7.83
N GLY A 41 6.91 -2.88 -7.90
CA GLY A 41 6.04 -3.70 -7.05
C GLY A 41 5.74 -3.09 -5.68
N ARG A 42 6.33 -1.94 -5.34
CA ARG A 42 6.09 -1.25 -4.07
C ARG A 42 4.71 -0.58 -4.05
N ILE A 43 4.10 -0.57 -2.87
CA ILE A 43 2.80 0.05 -2.59
C ILE A 43 3.03 1.31 -1.79
N TYR A 44 2.34 2.37 -2.20
CA TYR A 44 2.35 3.66 -1.53
C TYR A 44 0.91 4.05 -1.22
N GLU A 45 0.73 4.76 -0.11
CA GLU A 45 -0.53 5.39 0.29
C GLU A 45 -0.28 6.88 0.46
N LEU A 46 -1.11 7.72 -0.19
CA LEU A 46 -1.07 9.15 0.05
C LEU A 46 -1.87 9.46 1.30
N ILE A 47 -1.18 10.00 2.31
CA ILE A 47 -1.74 10.14 3.66
C ILE A 47 -2.35 11.54 3.87
N ALA A 48 -1.75 12.59 3.30
CA ALA A 48 -2.20 13.97 3.42
C ALA A 48 -2.91 14.47 2.15
N ALA A 49 -3.54 15.64 2.20
CA ALA A 49 -4.03 16.33 1.00
C ALA A 49 -2.88 16.60 0.02
N SER A 50 -3.19 16.87 -1.26
CA SER A 50 -2.18 17.38 -2.17
C SER A 50 -1.56 18.66 -1.60
N GLY A 51 -0.27 18.85 -1.86
CA GLY A 51 0.46 19.94 -1.27
C GLY A 51 1.92 19.90 -1.64
N VAL A 52 2.60 20.99 -1.30
CA VAL A 52 4.01 21.18 -1.61
C VAL A 52 4.85 20.62 -0.46
N ASP A 53 5.72 19.67 -0.78
CA ASP A 53 6.76 19.17 0.11
C ASP A 53 8.13 19.56 -0.47
N SER A 54 8.83 20.48 0.20
CA SER A 54 10.10 21.02 -0.28
C SER A 54 11.20 19.97 -0.40
N ASN A 55 11.27 19.02 0.55
CA ASN A 55 12.29 17.97 0.52
C ASN A 55 12.01 16.95 -0.58
N ALA A 56 10.73 16.59 -0.74
CA ALA A 56 10.32 15.64 -1.77
C ALA A 56 10.45 16.24 -3.18
N ASN A 57 10.13 17.53 -3.34
CA ASN A 57 10.30 18.25 -4.60
C ASN A 57 11.78 18.38 -4.98
N LEU A 58 12.66 18.72 -4.04
CA LEU A 58 14.10 18.78 -4.32
C LEU A 58 14.64 17.42 -4.81
N LEU A 59 14.24 16.32 -4.15
CA LEU A 59 14.62 14.97 -4.57
C LEU A 59 14.08 14.65 -5.97
N TRP A 60 12.87 15.08 -6.27
CA TRP A 60 12.25 14.88 -7.57
C TRP A 60 12.96 15.65 -8.69
N ASP A 61 13.33 16.90 -8.43
CA ASP A 61 14.08 17.73 -9.39
C ASP A 61 15.42 17.07 -9.74
N ILE A 62 16.13 16.54 -8.74
CA ILE A 62 17.35 15.75 -8.94
C ILE A 62 17.07 14.50 -9.79
N THR A 63 15.97 13.79 -9.50
CA THR A 63 15.57 12.59 -10.24
C THR A 63 15.26 12.90 -11.71
N CYS A 64 14.55 14.00 -11.97
CA CYS A 64 14.26 14.48 -13.31
C CYS A 64 15.54 14.84 -14.07
N ALA A 65 16.47 15.57 -13.42
CA ALA A 65 17.76 15.91 -14.01
C ALA A 65 18.59 14.67 -14.37
N GLN A 66 18.61 13.64 -13.52
CA GLN A 66 19.34 12.38 -13.79
C GLN A 66 18.73 11.56 -14.93
N THR A 67 17.41 11.60 -15.08
CA THR A 67 16.67 10.82 -16.09
C THR A 67 16.43 11.58 -17.39
N GLY A 68 16.74 12.88 -17.43
CA GLY A 68 16.46 13.76 -18.55
C GLY A 68 14.97 13.96 -18.80
N ALA A 69 14.13 13.77 -17.78
CA ALA A 69 12.69 13.97 -17.86
C ALA A 69 12.32 15.39 -17.41
N THR A 70 11.27 15.95 -17.99
CA THR A 70 10.55 17.07 -17.38
C THR A 70 9.28 16.56 -16.73
N SER A 71 8.70 17.33 -15.80
CA SER A 71 7.51 16.88 -15.09
C SER A 71 6.59 18.03 -14.71
N THR A 72 5.32 17.70 -14.49
CA THR A 72 4.28 18.62 -14.02
C THR A 72 3.62 18.04 -12.78
N ASP A 73 3.23 18.92 -11.86
CA ASP A 73 2.41 18.53 -10.73
C ASP A 73 0.94 18.35 -11.17
N VAL A 74 0.44 17.13 -10.98
CA VAL A 74 -0.92 16.70 -11.29
C VAL A 74 -1.67 16.28 -10.02
N SER A 75 -1.12 16.61 -8.84
CA SER A 75 -1.67 16.18 -7.54
C SER A 75 -3.09 16.68 -7.31
N SER A 76 -3.46 17.83 -7.87
CA SER A 76 -4.82 18.38 -7.81
C SER A 76 -5.87 17.54 -8.56
N GLU A 77 -5.48 16.73 -9.55
CA GLU A 77 -6.40 15.77 -10.19
C GLU A 77 -6.91 14.70 -9.21
N TYR A 78 -6.23 14.56 -8.07
CA TYR A 78 -6.49 13.57 -7.04
C TYR A 78 -7.02 14.19 -5.74
N ASP A 79 -7.34 15.48 -5.74
CA ASP A 79 -7.97 16.15 -4.61
C ASP A 79 -9.41 15.70 -4.46
N GLN A 80 -9.70 14.94 -3.41
CA GLN A 80 -11.07 14.69 -2.97
C GLN A 80 -11.44 15.67 -1.84
N THR A 81 -12.58 16.35 -2.01
CA THR A 81 -13.19 17.22 -1.01
C THR A 81 -13.59 16.39 0.23
N GLY A 82 -12.80 16.47 1.30
CA GLY A 82 -13.07 15.78 2.57
C GLY A 82 -11.83 15.29 3.32
N ILE A 83 -10.68 15.23 2.65
CA ILE A 83 -9.43 14.64 3.16
C ILE A 83 -8.80 15.41 4.32
N ALA A 84 -8.90 16.75 4.34
CA ALA A 84 -8.32 17.55 5.42
C ALA A 84 -8.83 17.18 6.83
N SER A 85 -9.99 16.49 6.89
CA SER A 85 -10.66 16.00 8.09
C SER A 85 -10.42 14.51 8.38
N LEU A 86 -9.89 13.73 7.42
CA LEU A 86 -9.55 12.33 7.64
C LEU A 86 -8.18 12.27 8.29
N GLN A 87 -8.14 12.06 9.61
CA GLN A 87 -6.90 11.62 10.23
C GLN A 87 -6.45 10.32 9.54
N PRO A 88 -5.16 10.18 9.20
CA PRO A 88 -4.64 8.93 8.69
C PRO A 88 -5.03 7.81 9.65
N VAL A 89 -5.88 6.88 9.22
CA VAL A 89 -6.03 5.64 9.98
C VAL A 89 -4.71 4.92 9.79
N ALA A 90 -3.86 4.95 10.82
CA ALA A 90 -2.56 4.30 10.76
C ALA A 90 -2.77 2.86 10.24
N PRO A 91 -2.03 2.44 9.20
CA PRO A 91 -2.28 1.14 8.60
C PRO A 91 -2.10 0.06 9.65
N PHE A 92 -2.98 -0.94 9.64
CA PHE A 92 -2.82 -2.12 10.48
C PHE A 92 -1.66 -2.95 9.92
N ILE A 93 -0.45 -2.64 10.38
CA ILE A 93 0.77 -3.34 9.99
C ILE A 93 0.83 -4.68 10.72
N ALA A 94 0.98 -5.77 9.96
CA ALA A 94 1.13 -7.12 10.47
C ALA A 94 2.58 -7.59 10.33
N ASN A 95 3.25 -7.82 11.46
CA ASN A 95 4.55 -8.48 11.48
C ASN A 95 4.34 -9.98 11.37
N LEU A 96 4.91 -10.60 10.33
CA LEU A 96 4.85 -12.03 10.12
C LEU A 96 5.97 -12.73 10.89
N PHE A 97 5.67 -13.93 11.35
CA PHE A 97 6.61 -14.85 11.95
C PHE A 97 6.43 -16.21 11.30
N TYR A 98 7.52 -16.97 11.19
CA TYR A 98 7.51 -18.31 10.63
C TYR A 98 7.86 -19.31 11.71
N ASP A 99 6.94 -20.26 11.97
CA ASP A 99 7.23 -21.40 12.83
C ASP A 99 7.72 -22.56 11.94
N VAL A 100 9.01 -22.88 12.04
CA VAL A 100 9.63 -23.95 11.26
C VAL A 100 9.11 -25.34 11.64
N ARG A 101 8.70 -25.54 12.90
CA ARG A 101 8.22 -26.84 13.41
C ARG A 101 6.82 -27.12 12.90
N LEU A 102 5.98 -26.10 12.87
CA LEU A 102 4.59 -26.18 12.43
C LEU A 102 4.43 -25.87 10.94
N ARG A 103 5.47 -25.33 10.29
CA ARG A 103 5.51 -24.94 8.87
C ARG A 103 4.36 -23.99 8.52
N CYS A 104 4.07 -23.04 9.41
CA CYS A 104 2.98 -22.09 9.27
C CYS A 104 3.41 -20.67 9.61
N LEU A 105 2.62 -19.69 9.16
CA LEU A 105 2.81 -18.28 9.48
C LEU A 105 1.95 -17.88 10.66
N SER A 106 2.51 -17.06 11.54
CA SER A 106 1.76 -16.30 12.53
C SER A 106 1.98 -14.81 12.31
N ALA A 107 1.11 -13.98 12.89
CA ALA A 107 1.19 -12.54 12.72
C ALA A 107 0.83 -11.78 13.98
N ASN A 108 1.56 -10.69 14.25
CA ASN A 108 1.19 -9.68 15.23
C ASN A 108 0.79 -8.39 14.52
N VAL A 109 -0.36 -7.81 14.89
CA VAL A 109 -0.78 -6.52 14.35
C VAL A 109 -0.49 -5.40 15.32
N LEU A 110 0.36 -4.45 14.90
CA LEU A 110 0.93 -3.42 15.77
C LEU A 110 -0.15 -2.53 16.41
N ALA A 111 -1.15 -2.13 15.63
CA ALA A 111 -2.18 -1.20 16.08
C ALA A 111 -3.13 -1.83 17.13
N THR A 112 -3.47 -3.10 16.99
CA THR A 112 -4.41 -3.81 17.91
C THR A 112 -3.69 -4.64 18.97
N ARG A 113 -2.39 -4.88 18.80
CA ARG A 113 -1.59 -5.86 19.56
C ARG A 113 -2.13 -7.29 19.51
N GLN A 114 -3.04 -7.59 18.59
CA GLN A 114 -3.58 -8.93 18.41
C GLN A 114 -2.54 -9.83 17.74
N PHE A 115 -2.60 -11.11 18.10
CA PHE A 115 -1.71 -12.14 17.60
C PHE A 115 -2.51 -13.30 17.04
N PHE A 116 -2.12 -13.80 15.88
CA PHE A 116 -2.82 -14.83 15.13
C PHE A 116 -1.86 -15.96 14.79
N GLU A 117 -2.26 -17.20 15.09
CA GLU A 117 -1.49 -18.42 14.81
C GLU A 117 -2.32 -19.48 14.04
N PRO A 118 -2.89 -19.15 12.89
CA PRO A 118 -3.60 -20.11 12.08
C PRO A 118 -2.62 -21.08 11.40
N ARG A 119 -3.08 -22.31 11.14
CA ARG A 119 -2.30 -23.32 10.43
C ARG A 119 -2.28 -23.11 8.92
N ASN A 120 -3.25 -22.39 8.37
CA ASN A 120 -3.41 -22.14 6.95
C ASN A 120 -3.13 -20.66 6.62
N PRO A 121 -2.33 -20.35 5.59
CA PRO A 121 -2.10 -18.97 5.15
C PRO A 121 -3.37 -18.24 4.67
N ASP A 122 -4.38 -18.93 4.15
CA ASP A 122 -5.63 -18.29 3.73
C ASP A 122 -6.44 -17.80 4.94
N ASP A 123 -6.53 -18.63 5.99
CA ASP A 123 -7.17 -18.26 7.26
C ASP A 123 -6.44 -17.07 7.90
N LEU A 124 -5.10 -17.04 7.79
CA LEU A 124 -4.31 -15.88 8.25
C LEU A 124 -4.69 -14.62 7.50
N ALA A 125 -4.77 -14.68 6.18
CA ALA A 125 -5.16 -13.53 5.37
C ALA A 125 -6.56 -13.03 5.78
N GLU A 126 -7.53 -13.92 5.97
CA GLU A 126 -8.89 -13.56 6.37
C GLU A 126 -8.95 -12.88 7.74
N LEU A 127 -8.25 -13.44 8.73
CA LEU A 127 -8.13 -12.84 10.07
C LEU A 127 -7.49 -11.46 10.01
N LEU A 128 -6.39 -11.32 9.27
CA LEU A 128 -5.71 -10.05 9.06
C LEU A 128 -6.62 -9.04 8.34
N PHE A 129 -7.34 -9.47 7.31
CA PHE A 129 -8.25 -8.61 6.55
C PHE A 129 -9.41 -8.10 7.41
N ALA A 130 -9.99 -8.97 8.24
CA ALA A 130 -11.09 -8.64 9.14
C ALA A 130 -10.76 -7.52 10.13
N ILE A 131 -9.49 -7.42 10.56
CA ILE A 131 -9.03 -6.36 11.47
C ILE A 131 -8.45 -5.14 10.74
N GLY A 132 -8.52 -5.09 9.41
CA GLY A 132 -8.10 -3.94 8.62
C GLY A 132 -6.71 -4.02 8.00
N VAL A 133 -6.00 -5.14 8.12
CA VAL A 133 -4.75 -5.35 7.38
C VAL A 133 -5.08 -5.51 5.90
N ARG A 134 -4.23 -4.93 5.06
CA ARG A 134 -4.38 -4.91 3.61
C ARG A 134 -3.08 -5.38 2.96
N GLN A 135 -3.14 -5.79 1.71
CA GLN A 135 -1.99 -6.21 0.92
C GLN A 135 -0.95 -5.10 0.92
N GLY A 136 0.31 -5.41 1.23
CA GLY A 136 1.37 -4.39 1.37
C GLY A 136 1.57 -3.86 2.80
N TYR A 137 0.74 -4.24 3.77
CA TYR A 137 0.97 -3.98 5.20
C TYR A 137 1.52 -5.19 5.96
N LEU A 138 2.02 -6.20 5.24
CA LEU A 138 2.75 -7.31 5.83
C LEU A 138 4.24 -6.94 5.94
N ARG A 139 4.80 -7.05 7.15
CA ARG A 139 6.24 -6.97 7.39
C ARG A 139 6.79 -8.39 7.54
N VAL A 140 7.64 -8.79 6.62
CA VAL A 140 8.37 -10.07 6.69
C VAL A 140 9.61 -9.92 7.58
N PRO A 141 9.98 -10.96 8.35
CA PRO A 141 11.22 -10.98 9.12
C PRO A 141 12.43 -11.03 8.18
N ASP A 142 13.61 -10.67 8.70
CA ASP A 142 14.86 -10.75 7.93
C ASP A 142 15.11 -12.17 7.43
N PHE A 143 15.37 -12.30 6.12
CA PHE A 143 15.51 -13.60 5.44
C PHE A 143 16.69 -14.44 5.96
N ASP A 144 17.65 -13.83 6.64
CA ASP A 144 18.78 -14.51 7.28
C ASP A 144 18.36 -15.26 8.55
N MET A 145 17.19 -14.95 9.12
CA MET A 145 16.63 -15.63 10.29
C MET A 145 15.66 -16.77 9.95
N VAL A 146 15.37 -16.99 8.65
CA VAL A 146 14.36 -17.96 8.21
C VAL A 146 15.01 -19.23 7.67
N GLU A 147 14.89 -20.32 8.42
CA GLU A 147 15.18 -21.66 7.94
C GLU A 147 14.14 -22.09 6.87
N ASN A 148 14.58 -22.73 5.78
CA ASN A 148 13.72 -23.14 4.65
C ASN A 148 13.02 -21.98 3.90
N ARG A 149 13.82 -21.09 3.30
CA ARG A 149 13.38 -19.88 2.60
C ARG A 149 12.29 -20.10 1.55
N THR A 150 12.36 -21.17 0.76
CA THR A 150 11.39 -21.41 -0.33
C THR A 150 9.98 -21.56 0.21
N GLU A 151 9.82 -22.40 1.23
CA GLU A 151 8.51 -22.65 1.85
C GLU A 151 7.95 -21.39 2.51
N PHE A 152 8.80 -20.65 3.24
CA PHE A 152 8.40 -19.38 3.82
C PHE A 152 7.88 -18.39 2.74
N VAL A 153 8.62 -18.24 1.64
CA VAL A 153 8.21 -17.37 0.52
C VAL A 153 6.89 -17.81 -0.09
N ASP A 154 6.65 -19.12 -0.24
CA ASP A 154 5.40 -19.64 -0.79
C ASP A 154 4.20 -19.38 0.13
N LEU A 155 4.39 -19.51 1.44
CA LEU A 155 3.37 -19.18 2.45
C LEU A 155 3.05 -17.68 2.46
N VAL A 156 4.07 -16.81 2.44
CA VAL A 156 3.86 -15.35 2.40
C VAL A 156 3.10 -14.97 1.13
N ARG A 157 3.50 -15.52 -0.02
CA ARG A 157 2.80 -15.29 -1.29
C ARG A 157 1.35 -15.77 -1.25
N ALA A 158 1.05 -16.86 -0.53
CA ALA A 158 -0.33 -17.31 -0.36
C ALA A 158 -1.18 -16.28 0.41
N VAL A 159 -0.67 -15.78 1.55
CA VAL A 159 -1.32 -14.72 2.33
C VAL A 159 -1.55 -13.47 1.48
N GLU A 160 -0.52 -13.00 0.77
CA GLU A 160 -0.61 -11.82 -0.09
C GLU A 160 -1.62 -12.00 -1.22
N ARG A 161 -1.65 -13.18 -1.86
CA ARG A 161 -2.62 -13.50 -2.91
C ARG A 161 -4.04 -13.45 -2.36
N ARG A 162 -4.28 -14.03 -1.18
CA ARG A 162 -5.61 -14.07 -0.55
C ARG A 162 -6.08 -12.67 -0.11
N LEU A 163 -5.20 -11.86 0.48
CA LEU A 163 -5.50 -10.45 0.79
C LEU A 163 -5.90 -9.68 -0.48
N ASN A 164 -5.14 -9.80 -1.56
CA ASN A 164 -5.45 -9.14 -2.83
C ASN A 164 -6.77 -9.65 -3.47
N GLN A 165 -7.13 -10.94 -3.28
CA GLN A 165 -8.44 -11.45 -3.72
C GLN A 165 -9.59 -10.82 -2.94
N MET A 166 -9.48 -10.72 -1.62
CA MET A 166 -10.50 -10.11 -0.77
C MET A 166 -10.66 -8.61 -1.04
N GLU A 167 -9.55 -7.90 -1.26
CA GLU A 167 -9.57 -6.48 -1.67
C GLU A 167 -10.28 -6.26 -3.00
N ARG A 168 -10.12 -7.18 -3.97
CA ARG A 168 -10.82 -7.11 -5.25
C ARG A 168 -12.30 -7.47 -5.16
N GLY A 169 -12.69 -8.21 -4.13
CA GLY A 169 -14.07 -8.65 -3.88
C GLY A 169 -14.89 -7.68 -3.04
N LEU A 170 -14.29 -6.62 -2.50
CA LEU A 170 -15.03 -5.54 -1.86
C LEU A 170 -15.91 -4.84 -2.90
N PRO A 171 -17.16 -4.49 -2.57
CA PRO A 171 -17.94 -3.58 -3.40
C PRO A 171 -17.10 -2.32 -3.64
N ARG A 172 -16.90 -1.99 -4.91
CA ARG A 172 -16.56 -0.61 -5.25
C ARG A 172 -17.79 0.20 -4.90
N ASP A 173 -17.66 1.29 -4.16
CA ASP A 173 -18.76 2.23 -3.94
C ASP A 173 -19.04 2.98 -5.26
N THR A 174 -19.47 2.24 -6.30
CA THR A 174 -19.96 2.79 -7.57
C THR A 174 -21.42 2.47 -7.83
N ASP A 175 -22.11 1.77 -6.94
CA ASP A 175 -23.58 1.74 -6.97
C ASP A 175 -24.11 2.91 -6.15
N GLY A 176 -23.94 4.12 -6.69
CA GLY A 176 -24.84 5.22 -6.34
C GLY A 176 -26.30 4.77 -6.56
N PRO A 177 -27.26 5.23 -5.75
CA PRO A 177 -28.64 4.78 -5.86
C PRO A 177 -29.13 5.00 -7.29
N PRO A 178 -29.91 4.05 -7.88
CA PRO A 178 -30.34 4.15 -9.26
C PRO A 178 -31.12 5.45 -9.42
N THR A 179 -30.59 6.33 -10.28
CA THR A 179 -31.28 7.55 -10.70
C THR A 179 -32.63 7.13 -11.27
N ALA A 180 -33.70 7.40 -10.54
CA ALA A 180 -35.05 7.24 -11.04
C ALA A 180 -35.22 8.16 -12.24
N GLU A 181 -35.43 7.59 -13.43
CA GLU A 181 -35.84 8.35 -14.60
C GLU A 181 -37.22 8.97 -14.34
N PRO A 182 -37.41 10.28 -14.58
CA PRO A 182 -38.72 10.89 -14.46
C PRO A 182 -39.59 10.45 -15.66
N SER A 183 -40.78 9.93 -15.35
CA SER A 183 -41.87 9.71 -16.31
C SER A 183 -42.55 11.02 -16.71
#